data_AF-A0AA88Z672-F1
#
_entry.id   AF-A0AA88Z672-F1
#
_cell.length_a   1.000
_cell.length_b   1.000
_cell.length_c   1.000
_cell.angle_alpha   90.00
_cell.angle_beta   90.00
_cell.angle_gamma   90.00
#
_symmetry.space_group_name_H-M   'P 1'
#
loop_
_entity.id
_entity.type
_entity.pdbx_description
1 polymer ?
#
loop_
_entity_poly.entity_id
_entity_poly.type
_entity_poly.pdbx_seq_one_letter_code
_entity_poly.pdbx_strand_id
1 'polypeptide(L)'
;MLRNNVTKRLLMPLLPALLLTACAGKSPHSSPTLGVPALPSEARQPATPSICSPKCSAGLTSARESWRRSLTSEASPASSANAVTTH
;
A
#
# COMPACT_ATOMS: atom_id res chain seq x y z
N MET A 1 14.06 -23.60 29.37
CA MET A 1 13.82 -23.77 27.91
C MET A 1 12.60 -23.03 27.38
N LEU A 2 11.50 -22.86 28.14
CA LEU A 2 10.24 -22.30 27.62
C LEU A 2 10.23 -20.78 27.35
N ARG A 3 11.12 -20.01 28.01
CA ARG A 3 11.13 -18.54 27.96
C ARG A 3 11.65 -17.97 26.63
N ASN A 4 12.58 -18.66 25.94
CA ASN A 4 13.16 -18.18 24.68
C ASN A 4 12.22 -18.37 23.47
N ASN A 5 11.31 -19.33 23.54
CA ASN A 5 10.39 -19.65 22.44
C ASN A 5 9.22 -18.66 22.36
N VAL A 6 8.80 -18.10 23.50
CA VAL A 6 7.76 -17.07 23.57
C VAL A 6 8.28 -15.74 23.02
N THR A 7 9.51 -15.35 23.36
CA THR A 7 10.13 -14.11 22.88
C THR A 7 10.35 -14.11 21.36
N LYS A 8 10.76 -15.25 20.78
CA LYS A 8 10.89 -15.39 19.31
C LYS A 8 9.54 -15.33 18.59
N ARG A 9 8.47 -15.86 19.20
CA ARG A 9 7.12 -15.87 18.62
C ARG A 9 6.45 -14.48 18.64
N LEU A 10 6.77 -13.65 19.63
CA LEU A 10 6.32 -12.26 19.70
C LEU A 10 7.14 -11.29 18.82
N LEU A 11 8.38 -11.63 18.50
CA LEU A 11 9.24 -10.77 17.66
C LEU A 11 8.92 -10.88 16.16
N MET A 12 8.43 -12.06 15.72
CA MET A 12 8.04 -12.34 14.33
C MET A 12 6.91 -11.43 13.77
N PRO A 13 5.82 -11.11 14.51
CA PRO A 13 4.80 -10.19 14.01
C PRO A 13 5.18 -8.70 14.12
N LEU A 14 6.27 -8.35 14.81
CA LEU A 14 6.64 -6.95 15.06
C LEU A 14 7.28 -6.29 13.82
N LEU A 15 8.09 -7.03 13.05
CA LEU A 15 8.72 -6.50 11.84
C LEU A 15 7.73 -6.08 10.75
N PRO A 16 6.71 -6.89 10.38
CA PRO A 16 5.70 -6.47 9.41
C PRO A 16 4.92 -5.24 9.84
N ALA A 17 4.60 -5.12 11.14
CA ALA A 17 3.88 -3.98 11.70
C ALA A 17 4.68 -2.67 11.64
N LEU A 18 6.00 -2.70 11.84
CA LEU A 18 6.86 -1.52 11.68
C LEU A 18 6.98 -1.05 10.22
N LEU A 19 6.91 -1.97 9.25
CA LEU A 19 6.99 -1.61 7.82
C LEU A 19 5.73 -0.91 7.32
N LEU A 20 4.57 -1.16 7.97
CA LEU A 20 3.28 -0.59 7.58
C LEU A 20 3.10 0.89 7.98
N THR A 21 3.85 1.40 8.98
CA THR A 21 3.74 2.81 9.41
C THR A 21 4.63 3.77 8.61
N ALA A 22 5.57 3.25 7.81
CA ALA A 22 6.50 4.06 7.03
C ALA A 22 5.85 4.74 5.80
N CYS A 23 4.63 4.33 5.41
CA CYS A 23 3.92 4.90 4.26
C CYS A 23 2.72 5.76 4.67
N ALA A 24 2.78 6.43 5.83
CA ALA A 24 1.89 7.55 6.09
C ALA A 24 2.42 8.75 5.28
N GLY A 25 1.89 8.92 4.06
CA GLY A 25 2.15 10.09 3.22
C GLY A 25 1.71 11.36 3.93
N LYS A 26 2.58 11.91 4.78
CA LYS A 26 2.45 13.26 5.30
C LYS A 26 2.64 14.17 4.10
N SER A 27 1.53 14.59 3.48
CA SER A 27 1.55 15.67 2.51
C SER A 27 2.31 16.82 3.15
N PRO A 28 3.39 17.34 2.54
CA PRO A 28 4.04 18.53 3.04
C PRO A 28 3.00 19.64 2.98
N HIS A 29 2.38 19.93 4.13
CA HIS A 29 1.56 21.11 4.29
C HIS A 29 2.51 22.29 4.10
N SER A 30 2.53 22.82 2.88
CA SER A 30 3.23 24.04 2.55
C SER A 30 2.43 25.16 3.20
N SER A 31 2.72 25.48 4.46
CA SER A 31 2.25 26.74 5.01
C SER A 31 2.91 27.85 4.19
N PRO A 32 2.16 28.86 3.71
CA PRO A 32 2.79 29.99 3.06
C PRO A 32 3.67 30.68 4.10
N THR A 33 4.99 30.55 3.97
CA THR A 33 5.93 31.33 4.77
C THR A 33 5.84 32.78 4.31
N LEU A 34 5.00 33.57 4.99
CA LEU A 34 4.95 35.01 4.77
C LEU A 34 6.33 35.59 5.10
N GLY A 35 7.02 36.14 4.09
CA GLY A 35 8.26 36.89 4.27
C GLY A 35 9.53 36.27 3.67
N VAL A 36 9.47 35.08 3.07
CA VAL A 36 10.61 34.54 2.32
C VAL A 36 10.53 35.02 0.86
N PRO A 37 11.54 35.75 0.34
CA PRO A 37 11.57 36.14 -1.06
C PRO A 37 11.65 34.91 -1.95
N ALA A 38 10.99 34.97 -3.11
CA ALA A 38 11.02 33.86 -4.06
C ALA A 38 12.46 33.59 -4.52
N LEU A 39 12.82 32.31 -4.66
CA LEU A 39 14.14 31.92 -5.15
C LEU A 39 14.39 32.48 -6.57
N PRO A 40 15.63 32.93 -6.85
CA PRO A 40 16.03 33.30 -8.21
C PRO A 40 15.90 32.10 -9.15
N SER A 41 15.68 32.36 -10.45
CA SER A 41 15.47 31.33 -11.49
C SER A 41 16.54 30.24 -11.47
N GLU A 42 17.81 30.62 -11.35
CA GLU A 42 18.97 29.75 -11.31
C GLU A 42 19.00 28.82 -10.09
N ALA A 43 18.37 29.20 -8.98
CA ALA A 43 18.31 28.40 -7.75
C ALA A 43 17.05 27.53 -7.67
N ARG A 44 16.16 27.61 -8.67
CA ARG A 44 14.95 26.78 -8.70
C ARG A 44 15.29 25.40 -9.25
N GLN A 45 14.71 24.39 -8.63
CA GLN A 45 14.71 23.06 -9.23
C GLN A 45 13.83 23.08 -10.50
N PRO A 46 14.20 22.29 -11.52
CA PRO A 46 13.37 22.12 -12.69
C PRO A 46 11.99 21.59 -12.27
N ALA A 47 10.98 21.93 -13.09
CA ALA A 47 9.63 21.43 -12.88
C ALA A 47 9.64 19.90 -12.74
N THR A 48 8.89 19.40 -11.76
CA THR A 48 8.78 17.96 -11.53
C THR A 48 8.37 17.27 -12.83
N PRO A 49 9.13 16.27 -13.30
CA PRO A 49 8.80 15.61 -14.56
C PRO A 49 7.45 14.91 -14.44
N SER A 50 6.69 14.84 -15.53
CA SER A 50 5.34 14.29 -15.56
C SER A 50 5.28 12.83 -15.09
N ILE A 51 6.37 12.08 -15.24
CA ILE A 51 6.51 10.70 -14.74
C ILE A 51 6.45 10.59 -13.20
N CYS A 52 6.81 11.66 -12.50
CA CYS A 52 6.71 11.74 -11.04
C CYS A 52 5.34 12.28 -10.59
N SER A 53 4.44 12.58 -11.52
CA SER A 53 3.07 12.97 -11.18
C SER A 53 2.37 11.82 -10.44
N PRO A 54 1.56 12.10 -9.41
CA PRO A 54 0.71 11.08 -8.79
C PRO A 54 -0.28 10.45 -9.78
N LYS A 55 -0.50 11.08 -10.96
CA LYS A 55 -1.27 10.48 -12.05
C LYS A 55 -0.51 9.41 -12.84
N CYS A 56 0.82 9.41 -12.83
CA CYS A 56 1.62 8.45 -13.59
C CYS A 56 1.37 7.00 -13.17
N SER A 57 1.06 6.77 -11.89
CA SER A 57 0.77 5.44 -11.34
C SER A 57 -0.73 5.13 -11.26
N ALA A 58 -1.61 6.01 -11.76
CA ALA A 58 -3.06 5.82 -11.65
C ALA A 58 -3.53 4.54 -12.36
N GLY A 59 -3.09 4.32 -13.61
CA GLY A 59 -3.44 3.12 -14.36
C GLY A 59 -2.93 1.83 -13.72
N LEU A 60 -1.71 1.85 -13.18
CA LEU A 60 -1.14 0.71 -12.45
C LEU A 60 -1.89 0.40 -11.15
N THR A 61 -2.33 1.44 -10.43
CA THR A 61 -3.15 1.30 -9.23
C THR A 61 -4.50 0.67 -9.55
N SER A 62 -5.18 1.15 -10.60
CA SER A 62 -6.46 0.57 -11.05
C SER A 62 -6.33 -0.88 -11.48
N ALA A 63 -5.26 -1.25 -12.20
CA ALA A 63 -4.99 -2.63 -12.61
C ALA A 63 -4.77 -3.54 -11.39
N ARG A 64 -3.97 -3.10 -10.41
CA ARG A 64 -3.76 -3.84 -9.16
C ARG A 64 -5.07 -4.09 -8.41
N GLU A 65 -5.94 -3.08 -8.30
CA GLU A 65 -7.24 -3.21 -7.63
C GLU A 65 -8.20 -4.13 -8.37
N SER A 66 -8.16 -4.13 -9.71
CA SER A 66 -8.92 -5.09 -10.53
C SER A 66 -8.46 -6.52 -10.25
N TRP A 67 -7.16 -6.79 -10.31
CA TRP A 67 -6.62 -8.12 -10.04
C TRP A 67 -6.89 -8.59 -8.63
N ARG A 68 -6.73 -7.71 -7.63
CA ARG A 68 -7.07 -8.04 -6.25
C ARG A 68 -8.50 -8.51 -6.15
N ARG A 69 -9.45 -7.75 -6.71
CA ARG A 69 -10.89 -8.13 -6.72
C ARG A 69 -11.11 -9.48 -7.39
N SER A 70 -10.52 -9.72 -8.56
CA SER A 70 -10.65 -11.00 -9.26
C SER A 70 -10.08 -12.19 -8.49
N LEU A 71 -9.01 -11.99 -7.72
CA LEU A 71 -8.37 -13.06 -6.95
C LEU A 71 -8.99 -13.28 -5.58
N THR A 72 -9.64 -12.27 -5.00
CA THR A 72 -10.30 -12.37 -3.69
C THR A 72 -11.82 -12.53 -3.77
N SER A 73 -12.41 -12.44 -4.96
CA SER A 73 -13.83 -12.81 -5.11
C SER A 73 -13.94 -14.31 -4.85
N GLU A 74 -14.69 -14.67 -3.80
CA GLU A 74 -15.05 -16.05 -3.50
C GLU A 74 -15.64 -16.66 -4.77
N ALA A 75 -14.99 -17.70 -5.30
CA ALA A 75 -15.65 -18.54 -6.29
C ALA A 75 -16.92 -19.05 -5.62
N SER A 76 -18.08 -18.74 -6.22
CA SER A 76 -19.37 -19.28 -5.79
C SER A 76 -19.19 -20.77 -5.47
N PRO A 77 -19.59 -21.26 -4.28
CA PRO A 77 -19.31 -22.63 -3.90
C PRO A 77 -19.93 -23.54 -4.96
N ALA A 78 -19.09 -24.28 -5.68
CA ALA A 78 -19.55 -25.31 -6.59
C ALA A 78 -20.44 -26.25 -5.77
N SER A 79 -21.68 -26.42 -6.22
CA SER A 79 -22.66 -27.30 -5.59
C SER A 79 -22.03 -28.66 -5.29
N SER A 80 -22.09 -29.09 -4.03
CA SER A 80 -21.38 -30.28 -3.57
C SER A 80 -21.79 -31.52 -4.38
N ALA A 81 -20.81 -32.32 -4.82
CA ALA A 81 -21.01 -33.55 -5.60
C ALA A 81 -21.54 -34.74 -4.77
N ASN A 82 -22.25 -34.49 -3.67
CA ASN A 82 -22.86 -35.52 -2.83
C ASN A 82 -24.38 -35.57 -3.08
N ALA A 83 -24.79 -35.79 -4.33
CA ALA A 83 -26.14 -36.24 -4.60
C ALA A 83 -26.21 -37.73 -4.24
N VAL A 84 -26.95 -38.04 -3.18
CA VAL A 84 -27.19 -39.39 -2.67
C VAL A 84 -27.82 -40.27 -3.75
N THR A 85 -27.15 -41.37 -4.11
CA THR A 85 -27.74 -42.45 -4.91
C THR A 85 -28.57 -43.33 -3.99
N THR A 86 -29.89 -43.27 -4.11
CA THR A 86 -30.81 -44.22 -3.47
C THR A 86 -31.19 -45.29 -4.49
N HIS A 87 -30.93 -46.56 -4.17
CA HIS A 87 -31.55 -47.72 -4.81
C HIS A 87 -31.85 -48.78 -3.74
#